data_AF-E9GFJ8-F1
#
_entry.id   AF-E9GFJ8-F1
#
_cell.length_a   1.000
_cell.length_b   1.000
_cell.length_c   1.000
_cell.angle_alpha   90.00
_cell.angle_beta   90.00
_cell.angle_gamma   90.00
#
_symmetry.space_group_name_H-M   'P 1'
#
loop_
_entity.id
_entity.type
_entity.pdbx_description
1 polymer ?
#
loop_
_entity_poly.entity_id
_entity_poly.type
_entity_poly.pdbx_seq_one_letter_code
_entity_poly.pdbx_strand_id
1 'polypeptide(L)'
;MQQQQFIQQQQLQQQQHQQQQHQQQPQQPQPQAQKDFNPASLCRFGQETVQELVSRVQECFQLLKNLQPPNGSAQSTSVAVDKKNKLDDQLKMVKVLFKRLRIIYNKCNENSQELDSYPLDSMLPTQSNLVDWKYADRVKSEQYLTAVDEKKELYDQILVKNRHLQDIMEYMRSIIWEINTMLMMRRP
;
A
#
# COMPACT_ATOMS: atom_id res chain seq x y z
N MET A 1 -35.54 -58.57 -1.41
CA MET A 1 -35.81 -57.16 -1.79
C MET A 1 -35.34 -56.13 -0.75
N GLN A 2 -35.38 -56.40 0.55
CA GLN A 2 -35.01 -55.40 1.58
C GLN A 2 -33.48 -55.17 1.72
N GLN A 3 -32.65 -56.16 1.38
CA GLN A 3 -31.18 -56.05 1.47
C GLN A 3 -30.56 -55.24 0.31
N GLN A 4 -31.25 -55.13 -0.84
CA GLN A 4 -30.75 -54.42 -2.01
C GLN A 4 -30.94 -52.90 -1.91
N GLN A 5 -31.95 -52.43 -1.16
CA GLN A 5 -32.14 -50.99 -0.88
C GLN A 5 -31.08 -50.44 0.07
N PHE A 6 -30.55 -51.25 0.99
CA PHE A 6 -29.54 -50.79 1.95
C PHE A 6 -28.19 -50.52 1.28
N ILE A 7 -27.82 -51.33 0.27
CA ILE A 7 -26.58 -51.14 -0.50
C ILE A 7 -26.68 -49.89 -1.38
N GLN A 8 -27.83 -49.62 -1.98
CA GLN A 8 -28.03 -48.43 -2.82
C GLN A 8 -28.01 -47.13 -1.99
N GLN A 9 -28.53 -47.16 -0.76
CA GLN A 9 -28.46 -45.99 0.14
C GLN A 9 -27.02 -45.76 0.67
N GLN A 10 -26.24 -46.82 0.88
CA GLN A 10 -24.84 -46.69 1.29
C GLN A 10 -23.93 -46.15 0.15
N GLN A 11 -24.25 -46.45 -1.11
CA GLN A 11 -23.52 -45.90 -2.26
C GLN A 11 -23.78 -44.41 -2.50
N LEU A 12 -25.00 -43.92 -2.27
CA LEU A 12 -25.29 -42.48 -2.40
C LEU A 12 -24.59 -41.63 -1.32
N GLN A 13 -24.36 -42.18 -0.13
CA GLN A 13 -23.68 -41.43 0.94
C GLN A 13 -22.16 -41.33 0.72
N GLN A 14 -21.56 -42.28 0.00
CA GLN A 14 -20.12 -42.24 -0.32
C GLN A 14 -19.81 -41.28 -1.49
N GLN A 15 -20.77 -41.05 -2.40
CA GLN A 15 -20.58 -40.13 -3.53
C GLN A 15 -20.65 -38.65 -3.12
N GLN A 16 -21.31 -38.32 -2.00
CA GLN A 16 -21.37 -36.93 -1.51
C GLN A 16 -20.08 -36.45 -0.83
N HIS A 17 -19.22 -37.36 -0.32
CA HIS A 17 -17.98 -36.97 0.35
C HIS A 17 -16.82 -36.63 -0.60
N GLN A 18 -16.93 -36.90 -1.90
CA GLN A 18 -15.83 -36.69 -2.84
C GLN A 18 -15.87 -35.31 -3.55
N GLN A 19 -16.93 -34.52 -3.36
CA GLN A 19 -17.07 -33.22 -4.02
C GLN A 19 -16.59 -32.01 -3.19
N GLN A 20 -16.08 -32.22 -1.96
CA GLN A 20 -15.68 -31.12 -1.08
C GLN A 20 -14.16 -30.84 -1.02
N GLN A 21 -13.33 -31.49 -1.84
CA GLN A 21 -11.87 -31.40 -1.71
C GLN A 21 -11.11 -30.59 -2.79
N HIS A 22 -11.78 -29.85 -3.68
CA HIS A 22 -11.12 -29.16 -4.80
C HIS A 22 -11.05 -27.62 -4.74
N GLN A 23 -10.88 -27.02 -3.55
CA GLN A 23 -10.65 -25.56 -3.48
C GLN A 23 -9.48 -25.10 -2.62
N GLN A 24 -8.48 -25.94 -2.39
CA GLN A 24 -7.18 -25.46 -1.92
C GLN A 24 -6.34 -24.97 -3.11
N GLN A 25 -6.50 -23.68 -3.42
CA GLN A 25 -5.50 -22.94 -4.19
C GLN A 25 -4.17 -23.01 -3.43
N PRO A 26 -3.03 -23.29 -4.11
CA PRO A 26 -1.74 -23.08 -3.51
C PRO A 26 -1.57 -21.57 -3.28
N GLN A 27 -1.62 -21.16 -2.02
CA GLN A 27 -1.16 -19.86 -1.56
C GLN A 27 0.33 -19.77 -1.90
N GLN A 28 0.65 -19.11 -3.02
CA GLN A 28 1.98 -18.59 -3.24
C GLN A 28 2.31 -17.67 -2.06
N PRO A 29 3.50 -17.77 -1.46
CA PRO A 29 3.96 -16.77 -0.53
C PRO A 29 4.01 -15.44 -1.30
N GLN A 30 3.02 -14.57 -1.07
CA GLN A 30 3.13 -13.18 -1.45
C GLN A 30 4.44 -12.68 -0.86
N PRO A 31 5.34 -12.09 -1.66
CA PRO A 31 6.43 -11.33 -1.08
C PRO A 31 5.78 -10.34 -0.13
N GLN A 32 6.21 -10.35 1.13
CA GLN A 32 5.86 -9.28 2.06
C GLN A 32 6.20 -7.99 1.33
N ALA A 33 5.18 -7.29 0.87
CA ALA A 33 5.32 -5.96 0.31
C ALA A 33 5.93 -5.14 1.42
N GLN A 34 7.26 -4.97 1.35
CA GLN A 34 8.00 -4.03 2.14
C GLN A 34 7.22 -2.73 1.95
N LYS A 35 6.67 -2.18 3.03
CA LYS A 35 5.89 -0.94 2.98
C LYS A 35 6.85 0.16 2.56
N ASP A 36 7.07 0.29 1.27
CA ASP A 36 7.87 1.33 0.69
C ASP A 36 7.07 2.62 0.89
N PHE A 37 7.57 3.44 1.80
CA PHE A 37 6.92 4.69 2.13
C PHE A 37 7.08 5.65 0.95
N ASN A 38 5.95 6.08 0.37
CA ASN A 38 5.91 7.11 -0.67
C ASN A 38 6.73 8.35 -0.22
N PRO A 39 7.63 8.89 -1.08
CA PRO A 39 8.40 10.12 -0.80
C PRO A 39 7.53 11.28 -0.27
N ALA A 40 6.33 11.47 -0.82
CA ALA A 40 5.39 12.50 -0.38
C ALA A 40 4.93 12.29 1.07
N SER A 41 4.74 11.03 1.49
CA SER A 41 4.40 10.68 2.87
C SER A 41 5.57 10.94 3.82
N LEU A 42 6.80 10.64 3.40
CA LEU A 42 8.01 10.94 4.19
C LEU A 42 8.18 12.44 4.41
N CYS A 43 7.97 13.26 3.37
CA CYS A 43 7.99 14.72 3.48
C CYS A 43 6.92 15.24 4.47
N ARG A 44 5.70 14.70 4.42
CA ARG A 44 4.63 15.06 5.36
C ARG A 44 5.02 14.71 6.81
N PHE A 45 5.56 13.53 7.05
CA PHE A 45 6.06 13.16 8.38
C PHE A 45 7.22 14.04 8.84
N GLY A 46 8.09 14.44 7.92
CA GLY A 46 9.18 15.38 8.17
C GLY A 46 8.63 16.74 8.63
N GLN A 47 7.67 17.29 7.90
CA GLN A 47 7.00 18.55 8.24
C GLN A 47 6.37 18.49 9.64
N GLU A 48 5.57 17.46 9.92
CA GLU A 48 4.93 17.26 11.23
C GLU A 48 5.97 17.19 12.36
N THR A 49 7.08 16.48 12.13
CA THR A 49 8.17 16.36 13.11
C THR A 49 8.85 17.70 13.38
N VAL A 50 9.09 18.52 12.34
CA VAL A 50 9.66 19.86 12.48
C VAL A 50 8.71 20.80 13.22
N GLN A 51 7.41 20.75 12.90
CA GLN A 51 6.41 21.54 13.60
C GLN A 51 6.35 21.20 15.09
N GLU A 52 6.35 19.90 15.42
CA GLU A 52 6.41 19.47 16.82
C GLU A 52 7.69 19.93 17.50
N LEU A 53 8.85 19.81 16.82
CA LEU A 53 10.14 20.27 17.35
C LEU A 53 10.11 21.76 17.70
N VAL A 54 9.58 22.60 16.80
CA VAL A 54 9.44 24.04 17.04
C VAL A 54 8.54 24.29 18.27
N SER A 55 7.41 23.60 18.38
CA SER A 55 6.52 23.72 19.55
C SER A 55 7.23 23.37 20.86
N ARG A 56 7.98 22.26 20.89
CA ARG A 56 8.73 21.82 22.09
C ARG A 56 9.82 22.80 22.48
N VAL A 57 10.52 23.36 21.50
CA VAL A 57 11.55 24.38 21.75
C VAL A 57 10.93 25.68 22.27
N GLN A 58 9.78 26.10 21.72
CA GLN A 58 9.04 27.24 22.25
C GLN A 58 8.61 27.01 23.70
N GLU A 59 8.09 25.83 24.04
CA GLU A 59 7.77 25.45 25.43
C GLU A 59 8.99 25.54 26.35
N CYS A 60 10.17 25.10 25.92
CA CYS A 60 11.41 25.25 26.69
C CYS A 60 11.69 26.72 27.01
N PHE A 61 11.59 27.61 26.02
CA PHE A 61 11.81 29.04 26.23
C PHE A 61 10.75 29.66 27.14
N GLN A 62 9.49 29.23 27.05
CA GLN A 62 8.45 29.69 27.97
C GLN A 62 8.70 29.23 29.42
N LEU A 63 9.16 28.00 29.63
CA LEU A 63 9.55 27.51 30.95
C LEU A 63 10.73 28.29 31.52
N LEU A 64 11.75 28.55 30.70
CA LEU A 64 12.93 29.34 31.09
C LEU A 64 12.56 30.79 31.43
N LYS A 65 11.71 31.43 30.62
CA LYS A 65 11.24 32.81 30.86
C LYS A 65 10.53 32.94 32.21
N ASN A 66 9.79 31.92 32.61
CA ASN A 66 9.02 31.90 33.85
C ASN A 66 9.78 31.30 35.04
N LEU A 67 11.05 30.90 34.85
CA LEU A 67 11.86 30.35 35.92
C LEU A 67 12.32 31.49 36.84
N GLN A 68 11.92 31.46 38.10
CA GLN A 68 12.38 32.40 39.12
C GLN A 68 13.35 31.67 40.05
N PRO A 69 14.43 32.35 40.50
CA PRO A 69 15.30 31.80 41.53
C PRO A 69 14.53 31.58 42.83
N PRO A 70 14.86 30.55 43.64
CA PRO A 70 14.21 30.32 44.91
C PRO A 70 14.44 31.51 45.85
N ASN A 71 13.36 32.12 46.32
CA ASN A 71 13.37 33.24 47.27
C ASN A 71 13.45 32.76 48.73
N GLY A 72 14.14 31.64 48.98
CA GLY A 72 14.41 31.08 50.30
C GLY A 72 13.23 30.35 50.97
N SER A 73 12.01 30.43 50.40
CA SER A 73 10.87 29.67 50.91
C SER A 73 10.83 28.25 50.37
N ALA A 74 10.43 27.27 51.19
CA ALA A 74 10.32 25.86 50.76
C ALA A 74 9.42 25.70 49.53
N GLN A 75 8.33 26.47 49.45
CA GLN A 75 7.41 26.47 48.31
C GLN A 75 8.07 26.98 47.02
N SER A 76 8.90 28.03 47.10
CA SER A 76 9.63 28.54 45.92
C SER A 76 10.66 27.56 45.38
N THR A 77 11.37 26.87 46.27
CA THR A 77 12.34 25.83 45.91
C THR A 77 11.64 24.66 45.22
N SER A 78 10.49 24.23 45.74
CA SER A 78 9.69 23.16 45.13
C SER A 78 9.25 23.52 43.69
N VAL A 79 8.69 24.72 43.50
CA VAL A 79 8.25 25.20 42.18
C VAL A 79 9.42 25.31 41.18
N ALA A 80 10.60 25.75 41.64
CA ALA A 80 11.78 25.83 40.79
C ALA A 80 12.28 24.44 40.35
N VAL A 81 12.25 23.46 41.26
CA VAL A 81 12.61 22.06 40.96
C VAL A 81 11.61 21.45 39.96
N ASP A 82 10.31 21.66 40.14
CA ASP A 82 9.29 21.15 39.21
C ASP A 82 9.43 21.74 37.80
N LYS A 83 9.69 23.04 37.70
CA LYS A 83 9.95 23.70 36.39
C LYS A 83 11.23 23.16 35.74
N LYS A 84 12.27 22.91 36.52
CA LYS A 84 13.50 22.29 36.03
C LYS A 84 13.25 20.87 35.51
N ASN A 85 12.50 20.05 36.24
CA ASN A 85 12.16 18.69 35.82
C ASN A 85 11.36 18.69 34.52
N LYS A 86 10.35 19.58 34.40
CA LYS A 86 9.59 19.76 33.16
C LYS A 86 10.48 20.17 31.99
N LEU A 87 11.43 21.07 32.21
CA LEU A 87 12.37 21.49 31.17
C LEU A 87 13.26 20.32 30.72
N ASP A 88 13.76 19.52 31.66
CA ASP A 88 14.56 18.31 31.35
C ASP A 88 13.77 17.33 30.46
N ASP A 89 12.49 17.10 30.78
CA ASP A 89 11.63 16.22 29.99
C ASP A 89 11.35 16.77 28.58
N GLN A 90 11.15 18.09 28.45
CA GLN A 90 11.03 18.73 27.12
C GLN A 90 12.33 18.56 26.32
N LEU A 91 13.50 18.73 26.94
CA LEU A 91 14.79 18.52 26.28
C LEU A 91 15.01 17.07 25.87
N LYS A 92 14.55 16.09 26.66
CA LYS A 92 14.55 14.67 26.24
C LYS A 92 13.68 14.46 25.01
N MET A 93 12.49 15.05 24.97
CA MET A 93 11.59 14.93 23.81
C MET A 93 12.21 15.57 22.55
N VAL A 94 12.80 16.76 22.68
CA VAL A 94 13.52 17.43 21.59
C VAL A 94 14.63 16.52 21.02
N LYS A 95 15.40 15.84 21.87
CA LYS A 95 16.42 14.86 21.42
C LYS A 95 15.81 13.71 20.62
N VAL A 96 14.66 13.19 21.04
CA VAL A 96 13.97 12.10 20.32
C VAL A 96 13.47 12.60 18.96
N LEU A 97 12.90 13.80 18.90
CA LEU A 97 12.43 14.40 17.65
C LEU A 97 13.57 14.62 16.66
N PHE A 98 14.75 15.07 17.10
CA PHE A 98 15.92 15.14 16.22
C PHE A 98 16.36 13.79 15.67
N LYS A 99 16.36 12.73 16.50
CA LYS A 99 16.65 11.36 16.02
C LYS A 99 15.64 10.89 14.98
N ARG A 100 14.35 11.12 15.23
CA ARG A 100 13.26 10.81 14.30
C ARG A 100 13.42 11.58 12.99
N LEU A 101 13.68 12.88 13.06
CA LEU A 101 13.87 13.75 11.89
C LEU A 101 15.05 13.28 11.04
N ARG A 102 16.16 12.87 11.67
CA ARG A 102 17.32 12.32 10.96
C ARG A 102 16.98 11.02 10.20
N ILE A 103 16.20 10.14 10.80
CA ILE A 103 15.74 8.91 10.13
C ILE A 103 14.85 9.25 8.93
N ILE A 104 13.91 10.18 9.10
CA ILE A 104 13.04 10.64 8.00
C ILE A 104 13.87 11.25 6.89
N TYR A 105 14.83 12.11 7.22
CA TYR A 105 15.74 12.73 6.26
C TYR A 105 16.50 11.67 5.45
N ASN A 106 17.14 10.71 6.13
CA ASN A 106 17.90 9.66 5.45
C ASN A 106 17.02 8.86 4.48
N LYS A 107 15.81 8.45 4.93
CA LYS A 107 14.86 7.72 4.08
C LYS A 107 14.35 8.57 2.91
N CYS A 108 14.08 9.85 3.15
CA CYS A 108 13.65 10.75 2.09
C CYS A 108 14.76 10.92 1.06
N ASN A 109 16.00 11.08 1.51
CA ASN A 109 17.18 11.23 0.67
C ASN A 109 17.46 9.96 -0.15
N GLU A 110 17.42 8.78 0.46
CA GLU A 110 17.54 7.49 -0.24
C GLU A 110 16.48 7.34 -1.34
N ASN A 111 15.22 7.67 -1.05
CA ASN A 111 14.13 7.60 -2.03
C ASN A 111 14.18 8.73 -3.08
N SER A 112 14.91 9.81 -2.83
CA SER A 112 15.03 10.96 -3.74
C SER A 112 16.33 10.95 -4.56
N GLN A 113 17.28 10.07 -4.25
CA GLN A 113 18.54 9.96 -5.00
C GLN A 113 18.34 9.53 -6.46
N GLU A 114 17.24 8.84 -6.80
CA GLU A 114 16.85 8.65 -8.21
C GLU A 114 16.49 9.97 -8.91
N LEU A 115 15.98 10.97 -8.17
CA LEU A 115 15.57 12.27 -8.69
C LEU A 115 16.75 13.24 -8.87
N ASP A 116 17.78 13.16 -8.01
CA ASP A 116 18.97 14.03 -8.04
C ASP A 116 19.85 13.85 -9.30
N SER A 117 19.59 12.84 -10.13
CA SER A 117 20.25 12.69 -11.44
C SER A 117 19.78 13.72 -12.47
N TYR A 118 18.72 14.50 -12.17
CA TYR A 118 18.21 15.53 -13.07
C TYR A 118 18.49 16.93 -12.52
N PRO A 119 19.36 17.73 -13.18
CA PRO A 119 19.58 19.11 -12.80
C PRO A 119 18.26 19.88 -12.77
N LEU A 120 18.05 20.71 -11.74
CA LEU A 120 16.82 21.52 -11.57
C LEU A 120 16.47 22.34 -12.84
N ASP A 121 17.51 22.75 -13.59
CA ASP A 121 17.40 23.47 -14.86
C ASP A 121 16.77 22.66 -16.00
N SER A 122 16.84 21.33 -15.94
CA SER A 122 16.19 20.41 -16.88
C SER A 122 14.73 20.12 -16.52
N MET A 123 14.34 20.37 -15.26
CA MET A 123 13.01 20.10 -14.73
C MET A 123 12.02 21.23 -15.01
N LEU A 124 12.52 22.43 -15.34
CA LEU A 124 11.70 23.55 -15.81
C LEU A 124 11.60 23.49 -17.34
N PRO A 125 10.38 23.43 -17.92
CA PRO A 125 10.22 23.49 -19.37
C PRO A 125 10.67 24.86 -19.88
N THR A 126 11.84 24.92 -20.53
CA THR A 126 12.23 26.05 -21.35
C THR A 126 11.75 25.83 -22.78
N GLN A 127 11.69 26.89 -23.60
CA GLN A 127 11.24 26.76 -24.98
C GLN A 127 12.09 25.78 -25.82
N SER A 128 13.32 25.46 -25.38
CA SER A 128 14.24 24.56 -26.07
C SER A 128 14.01 23.06 -25.78
N ASN A 129 13.45 22.70 -24.62
CA ASN A 129 13.30 21.31 -24.13
C ASN A 129 11.83 20.87 -24.01
N LEU A 130 10.88 21.67 -24.49
CA LEU A 130 9.45 21.33 -24.53
C LEU A 130 9.15 20.09 -25.37
N VAL A 131 9.92 19.88 -26.44
CA VAL A 131 9.81 18.72 -27.32
C VAL A 131 10.35 17.47 -26.62
N ASP A 132 11.48 17.60 -25.92
CA ASP A 132 12.12 16.52 -25.18
C ASP A 132 11.32 16.09 -23.94
N TRP A 133 10.62 17.01 -23.25
CA TRP A 133 9.81 16.66 -22.07
C TRP A 133 8.68 15.66 -22.41
N LYS A 134 8.13 15.75 -23.62
CA LYS A 134 7.13 14.80 -24.14
C LYS A 134 7.72 13.38 -24.35
N TYR A 135 9.04 13.26 -24.44
CA TYR A 135 9.78 12.00 -24.57
C TYR A 135 10.55 11.61 -23.29
N ALA A 136 10.84 12.55 -22.38
CA ALA A 136 11.50 12.31 -21.09
C ALA A 136 10.59 11.52 -20.14
N ASP A 137 9.28 11.74 -20.24
CA ASP A 137 8.26 10.85 -19.67
C ASP A 137 8.32 9.43 -20.29
N ARG A 138 9.27 9.07 -21.16
CA ARG A 138 9.48 7.67 -21.59
C ARG A 138 10.74 7.05 -20.98
N VAL A 139 11.65 7.85 -20.41
CA VAL A 139 12.77 7.38 -19.58
C VAL A 139 12.27 7.27 -18.15
N LYS A 140 11.23 6.44 -17.99
CA LYS A 140 10.54 6.29 -16.73
C LYS A 140 11.35 5.32 -15.86
N SER A 141 11.44 5.61 -14.57
CA SER A 141 12.06 4.76 -13.54
C SER A 141 11.78 3.28 -13.80
N GLU A 142 12.73 2.39 -13.49
CA GLU A 142 12.62 0.93 -13.66
C GLU A 142 11.27 0.40 -13.14
N GLN A 143 10.77 0.98 -12.04
CA GLN A 143 9.46 0.68 -11.46
C GLN A 143 8.29 0.97 -12.40
N TYR A 144 8.34 2.06 -13.17
CA TYR A 144 7.32 2.37 -14.16
C TYR A 144 7.37 1.41 -15.35
N LEU A 145 8.56 1.07 -15.83
CA LEU A 145 8.71 0.14 -16.95
C LEU A 145 8.13 -1.22 -16.57
N THR A 146 8.43 -1.71 -15.35
CA THR A 146 7.82 -2.90 -14.78
C THR A 146 6.30 -2.78 -14.69
N ALA A 147 5.77 -1.66 -14.16
CA ALA A 147 4.32 -1.45 -14.07
C ALA A 147 3.61 -1.41 -15.45
N VAL A 148 4.29 -0.94 -16.50
CA VAL A 148 3.76 -0.97 -17.87
C VAL A 148 3.73 -2.38 -18.43
N ASP A 149 4.75 -3.19 -18.15
CA ASP A 149 4.81 -4.58 -18.61
C ASP A 149 3.74 -5.42 -17.89
N GLU A 150 3.61 -5.26 -16.57
CA GLU A 150 2.52 -5.88 -15.78
C GLU A 150 1.14 -5.48 -16.31
N LYS A 151 0.93 -4.20 -16.63
CA LYS A 151 -0.32 -3.72 -17.24
C LYS A 151 -0.58 -4.44 -18.57
N LYS A 152 0.44 -4.59 -19.41
CA LYS A 152 0.32 -5.24 -20.71
C LYS A 152 -0.05 -6.72 -20.55
N GLU A 153 0.62 -7.44 -19.65
CA GLU A 153 0.29 -8.85 -19.35
C GLU A 153 -1.17 -9.00 -18.87
N LEU A 154 -1.64 -8.10 -18.01
CA LEU A 154 -3.03 -8.11 -17.53
C LEU A 154 -4.03 -7.91 -18.69
N TYR A 155 -3.73 -7.02 -19.63
CA TYR A 155 -4.55 -6.84 -20.83
C TYR A 155 -4.62 -8.10 -21.69
N ASP A 156 -3.48 -8.76 -21.91
CA ASP A 156 -3.42 -10.00 -22.68
C ASP A 156 -4.22 -11.13 -22.00
N GLN A 157 -4.13 -11.25 -20.68
CA GLN A 157 -4.96 -12.19 -19.91
C GLN A 157 -6.46 -11.92 -20.05
N ILE A 158 -6.87 -10.64 -19.99
CA ILE A 158 -8.28 -10.25 -20.17
C ILE A 158 -8.76 -10.63 -21.57
N LEU A 159 -7.93 -10.41 -22.59
CA LEU A 159 -8.27 -10.72 -23.98
C LEU A 159 -8.50 -12.23 -24.17
N VAL A 160 -7.62 -13.08 -23.63
CA VAL A 160 -7.77 -14.54 -23.69
C VAL A 160 -9.02 -15.01 -22.93
N LYS A 161 -9.28 -14.48 -21.73
CA LYS A 161 -10.48 -14.82 -20.95
C LYS A 161 -11.77 -14.42 -21.67
N ASN A 162 -11.80 -13.24 -22.29
CA ASN A 162 -12.95 -12.80 -23.08
C ASN A 162 -13.19 -13.71 -24.29
N ARG A 163 -12.13 -14.15 -24.98
CA ARG A 163 -12.25 -15.13 -26.07
C ARG A 163 -12.83 -16.45 -25.58
N HIS A 164 -12.33 -16.97 -24.47
CA HIS A 164 -12.85 -18.22 -23.90
C HIS A 164 -14.33 -18.10 -23.49
N LEU A 165 -14.75 -16.96 -22.93
CA LEU A 165 -16.17 -16.70 -22.65
C LEU A 165 -17.01 -16.67 -23.92
N GLN A 166 -16.49 -16.12 -25.03
CA GLN A 166 -17.17 -16.18 -26.33
C GLN A 166 -17.35 -17.61 -26.82
N ASP A 167 -16.32 -18.45 -26.70
CA ASP A 167 -16.41 -19.86 -27.11
C ASP A 167 -17.45 -20.62 -26.28
N ILE A 168 -17.52 -20.38 -24.96
CA ILE A 168 -18.54 -20.96 -24.08
C ILE A 168 -19.94 -20.49 -24.48
N MET A 169 -20.12 -19.20 -24.75
CA MET A 169 -21.42 -18.66 -25.18
C MET A 169 -21.88 -19.30 -26.49
N GLU A 170 -20.97 -19.51 -27.45
CA GLU A 170 -21.30 -20.15 -28.71
C GLU A 170 -21.63 -21.63 -28.53
N TYR A 171 -20.88 -22.33 -27.68
CA TYR A 171 -21.18 -23.72 -27.32
C TYR A 171 -22.57 -23.87 -26.66
N MET A 172 -22.90 -22.99 -25.71
CA MET A 172 -24.23 -22.96 -25.09
C MET A 172 -25.32 -22.65 -26.12
N ARG A 173 -25.08 -21.73 -27.06
CA ARG A 173 -26.01 -21.42 -28.15
C ARG A 173 -26.25 -22.65 -29.04
N SER A 174 -25.21 -23.41 -29.37
CA SER A 174 -25.33 -24.67 -30.14
C SER A 174 -26.21 -25.68 -29.43
N ILE A 175 -25.95 -25.94 -28.14
CA ILE A 175 -26.77 -26.87 -27.34
C ILE A 175 -28.24 -26.44 -27.31
N ILE A 176 -28.50 -25.15 -27.08
CA ILE A 176 -29.87 -24.63 -27.06
C ILE A 176 -30.53 -24.84 -28.44
N TRP A 177 -29.80 -24.59 -29.53
CA TRP A 177 -30.29 -24.81 -30.88
C TRP A 177 -30.60 -26.28 -31.17
N GLU A 178 -29.71 -27.19 -30.77
CA GLU A 178 -29.91 -28.65 -30.89
C GLU A 178 -31.13 -29.12 -30.10
N ILE A 179 -31.29 -28.67 -28.85
CA ILE A 179 -32.46 -28.98 -28.01
C ILE A 179 -33.73 -28.45 -28.67
N ASN A 180 -33.75 -27.19 -29.10
CA ASN A 180 -34.92 -26.59 -29.74
C ASN A 180 -35.30 -27.31 -31.03
N THR A 181 -34.31 -27.73 -31.82
CA THR A 181 -34.51 -28.52 -33.04
C THR A 181 -35.08 -29.90 -32.71
N MET A 182 -34.50 -30.62 -31.74
CA MET A 182 -34.99 -31.92 -31.29
C MET A 182 -36.42 -31.84 -30.72
N LEU A 183 -36.75 -30.75 -30.01
CA LEU A 183 -38.09 -30.51 -29.47
C LEU A 183 -39.11 -30.20 -30.58
N MET A 184 -38.74 -29.45 -31.62
CA MET A 184 -39.61 -29.22 -32.78
C MET A 184 -39.91 -30.51 -33.55
N MET A 185 -38.91 -31.38 -33.74
CA MET A 185 -39.09 -32.66 -34.43
C MET A 185 -39.93 -33.68 -33.64
N ARG A 186 -40.17 -33.44 -32.34
CA ARG A 186 -41.01 -34.27 -31.47
C ARG A 186 -42.44 -33.77 -31.31
N ARG A 187 -42.79 -32.59 -31.86
CA ARG A 187 -44.19 -32.15 -31.92
C ARG A 187 -44.90 -32.91 -33.04
N PRO A 188 -46.02 -33.63 -32.77
CA PRO A 188 -46.83 -34.27 -33.80
C PRO A 188 -47.54 -33.26 -34.69
#